data_AF-A0A370P3L3-F1
#
_entry.id   AF-A0A370P3L3-F1
#
_cell.length_a   1.000
_cell.length_b   1.000
_cell.length_c   1.000
_cell.angle_alpha   90.00
_cell.angle_beta   90.00
_cell.angle_gamma   90.00
#
_symmetry.space_group_name_H-M   'P 1'
#
loop_
_entity.id
_entity.type
_entity.pdbx_description
1 polymer ?
#
loop_
_entity_poly.entity_id
_entity_poly.type
_entity_poly.pdbx_seq_one_letter_code
_entity_poly.pdbx_strand_id
1 'polypeptide(L)'
;SLYRRSLKLALDWAVHRHIWRGQAVYIRSLFEANKDVRDPRQQKAKTEKLLETWKHPDPYRAPTAPGGDKYERNIPAPQLPRE
;
A
#
# COMPACT_ATOMS: atom_id res chain seq x y z
N SER A 1 -0.11 -7.07 -4.42
CA SER A 1 -0.13 -6.62 -5.84
C SER A 1 0.51 -5.24 -5.95
N LEU A 2 1.32 -4.99 -6.99
CA LEU A 2 1.98 -3.70 -7.27
C LEU A 2 0.97 -2.56 -7.38
N TYR A 3 -0.12 -2.78 -8.12
CA TYR A 3 -1.16 -1.77 -8.33
C TYR A 3 -1.76 -1.25 -7.01
N ARG A 4 -2.11 -2.16 -6.08
CA ARG A 4 -2.62 -1.78 -4.75
C ARG A 4 -1.59 -0.99 -3.94
N ARG A 5 -0.30 -1.35 -4.03
CA ARG A 5 0.78 -0.61 -3.35
C ARG A 5 0.94 0.79 -3.93
N SER A 6 0.89 0.95 -5.26
CA SER A 6 0.96 2.26 -5.92
C SER A 6 -0.19 3.18 -5.53
N LEU A 7 -1.42 2.67 -5.51
CA LEU A 7 -2.58 3.47 -5.09
C LEU A 7 -2.52 3.86 -3.60
N LYS A 8 -2.05 2.95 -2.75
CA LYS A 8 -1.83 3.23 -1.33
C LYS A 8 -0.76 4.30 -1.13
N LEU A 9 0.40 4.16 -1.79
CA LEU A 9 1.49 5.12 -1.68
C LEU A 9 1.05 6.52 -2.12
N ALA A 10 0.30 6.62 -3.22
CA ALA A 10 -0.26 7.89 -3.66
C ALA A 10 -1.22 8.49 -2.62
N LEU A 11 -2.02 7.66 -1.93
CA LEU A 11 -2.91 8.11 -0.86
C LEU A 11 -2.15 8.57 0.39
N ASP A 12 -1.05 7.90 0.71
CA ASP A 12 -0.21 8.26 1.86
C ASP A 12 0.35 9.68 1.71
N TRP A 13 0.65 10.11 0.48
CA TRP A 13 1.08 11.49 0.19
C TRP A 13 -0.08 12.48 -0.04
N ALA A 14 -1.13 12.07 -0.74
CA ALA A 14 -2.25 12.95 -1.09
C ALA A 14 -3.43 12.79 -0.10
N VAL A 15 -3.37 13.54 1.01
CA VAL A 15 -4.38 13.51 2.08
C VAL A 15 -5.80 13.82 1.55
N HIS A 16 -5.93 14.77 0.63
CA HIS A 16 -7.23 15.17 0.09
C HIS A 16 -7.73 14.26 -1.05
N ARG A 17 -8.96 13.76 -0.92
CA ARG A 17 -9.54 12.78 -1.85
C ARG A 17 -9.72 13.27 -3.28
N HIS A 18 -9.96 14.56 -3.50
CA HIS A 18 -10.12 15.11 -4.85
C HIS A 18 -8.80 15.09 -5.62
N ILE A 19 -7.69 15.40 -4.97
CA ILE A 19 -6.32 15.31 -5.54
C ILE A 19 -5.97 13.84 -5.81
N TRP A 20 -6.16 12.98 -4.81
CA TRP A 20 -5.83 11.56 -4.91
C TRP A 20 -6.60 10.86 -6.06
N ARG A 21 -7.86 11.21 -6.30
CA ARG A 21 -8.65 10.63 -7.40
C ARG A 21 -8.01 10.87 -8.76
N GLY A 22 -7.51 12.08 -9.02
CA GLY A 22 -6.79 12.40 -10.27
C GLY A 22 -5.53 11.55 -10.43
N GLN A 23 -4.75 11.42 -9.35
CA GLN A 23 -3.56 10.57 -9.33
C GLN A 23 -3.89 9.09 -9.53
N ALA A 24 -4.97 8.59 -8.92
CA ALA A 24 -5.38 7.19 -9.04
C ALA A 24 -5.79 6.82 -10.48
N VAL A 25 -6.49 7.72 -11.17
CA VAL A 25 -6.82 7.54 -12.60
C VAL A 25 -5.55 7.54 -13.45
N TYR A 26 -4.62 8.45 -13.19
CA TYR A 26 -3.33 8.48 -13.87
C TYR A 26 -2.54 7.17 -13.66
N ILE A 27 -2.41 6.71 -12.41
CA ILE A 27 -1.76 5.42 -12.10
C ILE A 27 -2.45 4.29 -12.86
N ARG A 28 -3.79 4.25 -12.92
CA ARG A 28 -4.50 3.24 -13.72
C ARG A 28 -4.09 3.29 -15.19
N SER A 29 -4.05 4.48 -15.81
CA SER A 29 -3.65 4.61 -17.21
C SER A 29 -2.23 4.09 -17.47
N LEU A 30 -1.29 4.26 -16.52
CA LEU A 30 0.07 3.72 -16.64
C LEU A 30 0.08 2.19 -16.64
N PHE A 31 -0.73 1.57 -15.79
CA PHE A 31 -0.84 0.10 -15.76
C PHE A 31 -1.54 -0.44 -17.01
N GLU A 32 -2.60 0.22 -17.48
CA GLU A 32 -3.30 -0.16 -18.72
C GLU A 32 -2.39 -0.04 -19.95
N ALA A 33 -1.59 1.02 -20.05
CA ALA A 33 -0.64 1.22 -21.15
C ALA A 33 0.45 0.14 -21.22
N ASN A 34 0.75 -0.53 -20.10
CA ASN A 34 1.78 -1.57 -20.01
C ASN A 34 1.18 -2.98 -19.84
N LYS A 35 -0.13 -3.15 -20.03
CA LYS A 35 -0.81 -4.44 -19.82
C LYS A 35 -0.30 -5.57 -20.72
N ASP A 36 0.18 -5.21 -21.92
CA ASP A 36 0.62 -6.15 -22.95
C ASP A 36 2.11 -6.54 -22.82
N VAL A 37 2.85 -5.92 -21.89
CA VAL A 37 4.24 -6.29 -21.61
C VAL A 37 4.25 -7.70 -21.03
N ARG A 38 4.86 -8.67 -21.71
CA ARG A 38 4.81 -10.09 -21.27
C ARG A 38 5.94 -10.50 -20.33
N ASP A 39 7.05 -9.76 -20.30
CA ASP A 39 8.17 -10.05 -19.40
C ASP A 39 7.84 -9.61 -17.94
N PRO A 40 7.67 -10.56 -17.01
CA PRO A 40 7.34 -10.23 -15.62
C PRO A 40 8.46 -9.47 -14.90
N ARG A 41 9.72 -9.64 -15.31
CA ARG A 41 10.86 -8.94 -14.69
C ARG A 41 10.82 -7.46 -15.03
N GLN A 42 10.58 -7.15 -16.30
CA GLN A 42 10.46 -5.77 -16.78
C GLN A 42 9.26 -5.04 -16.14
N GLN A 43 8.12 -5.72 -15.98
CA GLN A 43 6.94 -5.15 -15.32
C GLN A 43 7.22 -4.74 -13.86
N LYS A 44 7.96 -5.57 -13.12
CA LYS A 44 8.21 -5.36 -11.69
C LYS A 44 9.32 -4.34 -11.44
N ALA A 45 10.45 -4.46 -12.13
CA ALA A 45 11.67 -3.70 -11.81
C ALA A 45 11.47 -2.18 -11.85
N LYS A 46 10.79 -1.65 -12.88
CA LYS A 46 10.54 -0.21 -13.00
C LYS A 46 9.62 0.30 -11.90
N THR A 47 8.52 -0.40 -11.66
CA THR A 47 7.51 -0.01 -10.68
C THR A 47 8.06 -0.10 -9.26
N GLU A 48 8.83 -1.14 -8.94
CA GLU A 48 9.43 -1.32 -7.61
C GLU A 48 10.47 -0.25 -7.30
N LYS A 49 11.31 0.13 -8.28
CA LYS A 49 12.25 1.23 -8.13
C LYS A 49 11.52 2.55 -7.79
N LEU A 50 10.42 2.84 -8.49
CA LEU A 50 9.62 4.03 -8.22
C LEU A 50 8.97 3.99 -6.83
N LEU A 51 8.39 2.85 -6.45
CA LEU A 51 7.77 2.69 -5.13
C LEU A 51 8.76 2.88 -3.99
N GLU A 52 10.00 2.40 -4.13
CA GLU A 52 11.02 2.58 -3.10
C GLU A 52 11.53 4.03 -3.05
N THR A 53 11.71 4.66 -4.20
CA THR A 53 12.17 6.06 -4.27
C THR A 53 11.18 7.03 -3.61
N TRP A 54 9.89 6.80 -3.80
CA TRP A 54 8.82 7.70 -3.33
C TRP A 54 8.13 7.24 -2.06
N LYS A 55 8.73 6.27 -1.35
CA LYS A 55 8.16 5.69 -0.15
C LYS A 55 7.91 6.77 0.92
N HIS A 56 6.68 6.85 1.41
CA HIS A 56 6.36 7.77 2.49
C HIS A 56 7.07 7.32 3.79
N PRO A 57 7.71 8.23 4.55
CA PRO A 57 8.42 7.88 5.78
C PRO A 57 7.49 7.30 6.87
N ASP A 58 6.27 7.84 6.97
CA ASP A 58 5.24 7.40 7.92
C ASP A 58 3.90 7.11 7.22
N PRO A 59 3.74 5.95 6.57
CA PRO A 59 2.55 5.67 5.77
C PRO A 59 1.32 5.40 6.64
N TYR A 60 0.12 5.69 6.12
CA TYR A 60 -1.10 5.47 6.88
C TYR A 60 -1.31 3.97 7.18
N ARG A 61 -1.59 3.68 8.46
CA ARG A 61 -1.95 2.35 8.95
C ARG A 61 -3.31 2.42 9.63
N ALA A 62 -4.15 1.43 9.36
CA ALA A 62 -5.42 1.31 10.05
C ALA A 62 -5.15 1.04 11.53
N PRO A 63 -5.93 1.63 12.47
CA PRO A 63 -5.62 1.56 13.90
C PRO A 63 -5.41 0.15 14.45
N THR A 64 -6.20 -0.82 14.00
CA THR A 64 -6.17 -2.20 14.49
C THR A 64 -5.26 -3.13 13.67
N ALA A 65 -4.69 -2.63 12.57
CA ALA A 65 -3.77 -3.42 11.75
C ALA A 65 -2.37 -3.45 12.39
N PRO A 66 -1.51 -4.42 12.03
CA PRO A 66 -0.14 -4.47 12.53
C PRO A 66 0.63 -3.15 12.35
N GLY A 67 1.14 -2.62 13.46
CA GLY A 67 1.81 -1.31 13.52
C GLY A 67 0.88 -0.10 13.53
N GLY A 68 -0.43 -0.28 13.73
CA GLY A 68 -1.38 0.78 14.07
C GLY A 68 -1.41 1.06 15.58
N ASP A 69 -1.99 2.19 15.96
CA ASP A 69 -2.05 2.71 17.34
C ASP A 69 -2.93 1.88 18.30
N LYS A 70 -3.83 1.06 17.76
CA LYS A 70 -4.73 0.18 18.52
C LYS A 70 -4.42 -1.31 18.31
N TYR A 71 -3.32 -1.63 17.65
CA TYR A 71 -2.87 -3.00 17.48
C TYR A 71 -2.58 -3.61 18.85
N GLU A 72 -3.09 -4.82 19.10
CA GLU A 72 -2.80 -5.57 20.34
C GLU A 72 -3.17 -4.85 21.66
N ARG A 73 -4.00 -3.81 21.60
CA ARG A 73 -4.36 -3.02 22.79
C ARG A 73 -5.20 -3.80 23.82
N ASN A 74 -6.06 -4.70 23.35
CA ASN A 74 -6.99 -5.50 24.17
C ASN A 74 -6.99 -6.98 23.74
N ILE A 75 -5.84 -7.65 23.82
CA ILE A 75 -5.76 -9.09 23.50
C ILE A 75 -6.47 -9.90 24.59
N PRO A 76 -7.31 -10.90 24.25
CA PRO A 76 -7.85 -11.81 25.26
C PRO A 76 -6.73 -12.58 25.96
N ALA A 77 -6.87 -12.79 27.27
CA ALA A 77 -5.89 -13.56 28.04
C ALA A 77 -5.74 -14.99 27.46
N PRO A 78 -4.51 -15.53 27.41
CA PRO A 78 -4.29 -16.92 27.02
C PRO A 78 -5.05 -17.88 27.94
N GLN A 79 -5.70 -18.89 27.36
CA GLN A 79 -6.28 -19.98 28.14
C GLN A 79 -5.15 -20.94 28.55
N LEU A 80 -4.69 -20.82 29.80
CA LEU A 80 -3.71 -21.74 30.36
C LEU A 80 -4.43 -23.00 30.86
N PRO A 81 -3.84 -24.21 30.69
CA PRO A 81 -4.35 -25.41 31.33
C PRO A 81 -4.33 -25.22 32.85
N ARG A 82 -5.39 -25.68 33.54
CA ARG A 82 -5.38 -25.77 35.00
C ARG A 82 -4.47 -26.92 35.41
N GLU A 83 -3.58 -26.67 36.37
CA GLU A 83 -2.81 -27.70 37.08
C GLU A 83 -3.73 -28.74 37.73
#